data_AF-A0A849QIP7-F1
#
_entry.id   AF-A0A849QIP7-F1
#
_cell.length_a   1.000
_cell.length_b   1.000
_cell.length_c   1.000
_cell.angle_alpha   90.00
_cell.angle_beta   90.00
_cell.angle_gamma   90.00
#
_symmetry.space_group_name_H-M   'P 1'
#
loop_
_entity.id
_entity.type
_entity.pdbx_description
1 polymer ?
#
loop_
_entity_poly.entity_id
_entity_poly.type
_entity_poly.pdbx_seq_one_letter_code
_entity_poly.pdbx_strand_id
1 'polypeptide(L)'
;MIESILMGLSLAFFGIYTLVVILAFGFWLLMLKDCLQRSGERFPASGEYDKLIWCLAIFFVHFIGAVLYYFLVYKKDLRGRTTQ
;
A
#
# COMPACT_ATOMS: atom_id res chain seq x y z
N MET A 1 9.72 6.75 -40.43
CA MET A 1 10.57 5.78 -39.69
C MET A 1 10.75 6.20 -38.23
N ILE A 2 11.17 7.43 -37.93
CA ILE A 2 11.35 7.92 -36.55
C ILE A 2 10.01 8.05 -35.81
N GLU A 3 8.98 8.66 -36.43
CA GLU A 3 7.63 8.81 -35.83
C GLU A 3 7.00 7.48 -35.41
N SER A 4 7.10 6.45 -36.27
CA SER A 4 6.60 5.10 -35.99
C SER A 4 7.33 4.43 -34.81
N ILE A 5 8.63 4.68 -34.65
CA ILE A 5 9.41 4.17 -33.50
C ILE A 5 9.01 4.89 -32.22
N LEU A 6 8.83 6.22 -32.28
CA LEU A 6 8.42 7.03 -31.14
C LEU A 6 7.02 6.66 -30.64
N MET A 7 6.07 6.40 -31.55
CA MET A 7 4.73 5.92 -31.22
C MET A 7 4.75 4.53 -30.55
N GLY A 8 5.59 3.61 -31.03
CA GLY A 8 5.73 2.29 -30.41
C GLY A 8 6.30 2.37 -28.99
N LEU A 9 7.31 3.21 -28.79
CA LEU A 9 7.94 3.42 -27.48
C LEU A 9 6.99 4.08 -26.47
N SER A 10 6.23 5.09 -26.88
CA SER A 10 5.26 5.76 -26.00
C SER A 10 4.13 4.83 -25.55
N LEU A 11 3.63 3.95 -26.44
CA LEU A 11 2.64 2.93 -26.07
C LEU A 11 3.20 1.94 -25.05
N ALA A 12 4.44 1.49 -25.23
CA ALA A 12 5.08 0.58 -24.29
C ALA A 12 5.23 1.21 -22.90
N PHE A 13 5.68 2.47 -22.84
CA PHE A 13 5.77 3.22 -21.58
C PHE A 13 4.40 3.40 -20.93
N PHE A 14 3.37 3.72 -21.71
CA PHE A 14 2.00 3.89 -21.20
C PHE A 14 1.44 2.57 -20.65
N GLY A 15 1.69 1.46 -21.34
CA GLY A 15 1.29 0.12 -20.88
C GLY A 15 1.96 -0.27 -19.56
N ILE A 16 3.29 -0.08 -19.46
CA ILE A 16 4.04 -0.36 -18.23
C ILE A 16 3.58 0.55 -17.09
N TYR A 17 3.44 1.85 -17.37
CA TYR A 17 2.96 2.82 -16.38
C TYR A 17 1.58 2.43 -15.84
N THR A 18 0.64 2.07 -16.72
CA THR A 18 -0.70 1.64 -16.34
C THR A 18 -0.66 0.38 -15.47
N LEU A 19 0.17 -0.60 -15.83
CA LEU A 19 0.34 -1.82 -15.05
C LEU A 19 0.88 -1.51 -13.63
N VAL A 20 1.90 -0.66 -13.52
CA VAL A 20 2.47 -0.25 -12.23
C VAL A 20 1.44 0.47 -11.37
N VAL A 21 0.65 1.37 -11.96
CA VAL A 21 -0.43 2.09 -11.24
C VAL A 21 -1.48 1.12 -10.71
N ILE A 22 -1.91 0.15 -11.52
CA ILE A 22 -2.90 -0.86 -11.09
C ILE A 22 -2.35 -1.70 -9.92
N LEU A 23 -1.09 -2.14 -10.01
CA LEU A 23 -0.46 -2.91 -8.94
C LEU A 23 -0.30 -2.09 -7.65
N ALA A 24 0.14 -0.84 -7.76
CA ALA A 24 0.28 0.08 -6.63
C ALA A 24 -1.08 0.37 -5.97
N PHE A 25 -2.13 0.55 -6.77
CA PHE A 25 -3.49 0.76 -6.29
C PHE A 25 -4.06 -0.49 -5.61
N GLY A 26 -3.85 -1.67 -6.20
CA GLY A 26 -4.21 -2.95 -5.59
C GLY A 26 -3.50 -3.16 -4.25
N PHE A 27 -2.20 -2.89 -4.19
CA PHE A 27 -1.43 -2.95 -2.94
C PHE A 27 -1.98 -1.99 -1.87
N TRP A 28 -2.29 -0.75 -2.25
CA TRP A 28 -2.89 0.23 -1.35
C TRP A 28 -4.22 -0.25 -0.78
N LEU A 29 -5.12 -0.78 -1.62
CA LEU A 29 -6.40 -1.33 -1.19
C LEU A 29 -6.23 -2.53 -0.25
N LEU A 30 -5.27 -3.41 -0.50
CA LEU A 30 -4.98 -4.55 0.37
C LEU A 30 -4.53 -4.08 1.76
N MET A 31 -3.67 -3.06 1.83
CA MET A 31 -3.24 -2.50 3.11
C MET A 31 -4.38 -1.79 3.85
N LEU A 32 -5.25 -1.08 3.14
CA LEU A 32 -6.42 -0.45 3.73
C LEU A 32 -7.41 -1.49 4.29
N LYS A 33 -7.65 -2.57 3.53
CA LYS A 33 -8.46 -3.71 3.96
C LYS A 33 -7.87 -4.36 5.22
N ASP A 34 -6.57 -4.62 5.25
CA ASP A 34 -5.89 -5.20 6.43
C ASP A 34 -6.06 -4.28 7.66
N CYS A 35 -5.86 -2.97 7.49
CA CYS A 35 -6.04 -1.99 8.56
C CYS A 35 -7.48 -1.98 9.12
N LEU A 36 -8.49 -2.13 8.25
CA LEU A 36 -9.90 -2.19 8.66
C LEU A 36 -10.28 -3.52 9.33
N GLN A 37 -9.70 -4.63 8.88
CA GLN A 37 -9.99 -5.97 9.42
C GLN A 37 -9.22 -6.27 10.71
N ARG A 38 -8.08 -5.60 10.96
CA ARG A 38 -7.29 -5.76 12.18
C ARG A 38 -8.08 -5.27 13.40
N SER A 39 -8.06 -6.08 14.47
CA SER A 39 -8.60 -5.71 15.79
C SER A 39 -7.69 -4.68 16.47
N GLY A 40 -8.28 -3.72 17.18
CA GLY A 40 -7.58 -2.55 17.76
C GLY A 40 -6.42 -2.90 18.71
N GLU A 41 -6.41 -4.11 19.27
CA GLU A 41 -5.39 -4.58 20.22
C GLU A 41 -4.05 -4.96 19.57
N ARG A 42 -3.98 -5.09 18.23
CA ARG A 42 -2.74 -5.46 17.51
C ARG A 42 -2.00 -4.27 16.91
N PHE A 43 -2.31 -3.06 17.38
CA PHE A 43 -1.60 -1.85 16.98
C PHE A 43 -0.45 -1.55 17.95
N PRO A 44 0.70 -1.08 17.44
CA PRO A 44 1.94 -1.00 18.22
C PRO A 44 1.90 -0.02 19.40
N ALA A 45 0.97 0.94 19.43
CA ALA A 45 0.82 1.89 20.52
C ALA A 45 -0.38 1.59 21.43
N SER A 46 -1.16 0.54 21.15
CA SER A 46 -2.32 0.11 21.94
C SER A 46 -3.34 1.23 22.23
N GLY A 47 -3.34 2.29 21.41
CA GLY A 47 -4.19 3.45 21.59
C GLY A 47 -5.60 3.19 21.06
N GLU A 48 -6.63 3.67 21.75
CA GLU A 48 -8.04 3.52 21.36
C GLU A 48 -8.32 4.01 19.93
N TYR A 49 -7.54 4.99 19.45
CA TYR A 49 -7.67 5.60 18.12
C TYR A 49 -6.59 5.20 17.11
N ASP A 50 -5.66 4.29 17.45
CA ASP A 50 -4.56 3.91 16.54
C ASP A 50 -5.06 3.39 15.19
N LYS A 51 -6.12 2.57 15.23
CA LYS A 51 -6.77 2.04 14.02
C LYS A 51 -7.28 3.17 13.14
N LEU A 52 -7.90 4.19 13.73
CA LEU A 52 -8.45 5.33 13.00
C LEU A 52 -7.31 6.16 12.39
N ILE A 53 -6.24 6.41 13.15
CA ILE A 53 -5.07 7.18 12.71
C ILE A 53 -4.42 6.50 11.50
N TRP A 54 -4.15 5.19 11.57
CA TRP A 54 -3.57 4.45 10.45
C TRP A 54 -4.51 4.36 9.26
N CYS A 55 -5.81 4.19 9.48
CA CYS A 55 -6.80 4.20 8.40
C CYS A 55 -6.82 5.56 7.67
N LEU A 56 -6.83 6.67 8.41
CA LEU A 56 -6.74 8.01 7.84
C LEU A 56 -5.41 8.24 7.13
N ALA A 57 -4.29 7.80 7.72
CA ALA A 57 -2.97 7.94 7.10
C ALA A 57 -2.89 7.19 5.77
N ILE A 58 -3.38 5.95 5.69
CA ILE A 58 -3.44 5.19 4.43
C ILE A 58 -4.39 5.88 3.44
N PHE A 59 -5.53 6.38 3.90
CA PHE A 59 -6.54 7.01 3.05
C PHE A 59 -6.05 8.33 2.43
N PHE A 60 -5.50 9.25 3.23
CA PHE A 60 -5.05 10.55 2.74
C PHE A 60 -3.72 10.46 1.99
N VAL A 61 -2.77 9.66 2.49
CA VAL A 61 -1.40 9.60 1.94
C VAL A 61 -1.27 8.51 0.85
N HIS A 62 -2.37 7.82 0.51
CA HIS A 62 -2.46 6.82 -0.55
C HIS A 62 -1.31 5.79 -0.51
N PHE A 63 -0.55 5.66 -1.60
CA PHE A 63 0.53 4.68 -1.73
C PHE A 63 1.59 4.83 -0.64
N ILE A 64 1.99 6.07 -0.31
CA ILE A 64 2.99 6.32 0.74
C ILE A 64 2.45 5.85 2.09
N GLY A 65 1.18 6.13 2.39
CA GLY A 65 0.51 5.66 3.61
C GLY A 65 0.47 4.13 3.72
N ALA A 66 0.15 3.44 2.62
CA ALA A 66 0.17 1.97 2.55
C ALA A 66 1.58 1.38 2.75
N VAL A 67 2.61 1.98 2.15
CA VAL A 67 4.00 1.55 2.33
C VAL A 67 4.44 1.73 3.79
N LEU A 68 4.14 2.89 4.40
CA LEU A 68 4.43 3.14 5.81
C LEU A 68 3.70 2.16 6.73
N TYR A 69 2.41 1.92 6.49
CA TYR A 69 1.63 0.93 7.23
C TYR A 69 2.24 -0.48 7.12
N TYR A 70 2.66 -0.87 5.91
CA TYR A 70 3.27 -2.18 5.68
C TYR A 70 4.53 -2.38 6.53
N PHE A 71 5.45 -1.41 6.54
CA PHE A 71 6.71 -1.54 7.28
C PHE A 71 6.53 -1.38 8.79
N LEU A 72 5.68 -0.44 9.22
CA LEU A 72 5.57 -0.05 10.62
C LEU A 72 4.57 -0.91 11.41
N VAL A 73 3.52 -1.42 10.76
CA VAL A 73 2.41 -2.13 11.41
C VAL A 73 2.33 -3.58 10.94
N TYR A 74 2.23 -3.81 9.63
CA TYR A 74 2.03 -5.16 9.09
C TYR A 74 3.23 -6.08 9.34
N LYS A 75 4.45 -5.63 9.02
CA LYS A 75 5.68 -6.41 9.20
C LYS A 75 6.02 -6.69 10.67
N LYS A 76 5.73 -5.75 11.57
CA LYS A 76 5.96 -5.93 13.02
C LYS A 76 5.06 -7.01 13.59
N ASP A 77 3.77 -7.00 13.24
CA ASP A 77 2.82 -8.02 13.67
C ASP A 77 3.14 -9.40 13.07
N LEU A 78 3.58 -9.47 11.81
CA LEU A 78 4.07 -10.73 11.22
C LEU A 78 5.27 -11.31 11.99
N ARG A 79 6.22 -10.46 12.37
CA ARG A 79 7.39 -10.90 13.15
C ARG A 79 6.99 -11.45 14.52
N GLY A 80 6.03 -10.81 15.20
CA GLY A 80 5.52 -11.28 16.50
C GLY A 80 4.86 -12.66 16.42
N ARG A 81 4.21 -13.00 15.30
CA ARG A 81 3.56 -14.29 15.07
C ARG A 81 4.52 -15.46 14.78
N THR A 82 5.74 -15.20 14.31
CA THR A 82 6.73 -16.26 13.99
C THR A 82 7.59 -16.65 15.19
N THR A 83 7.61 -15.84 16.24
CA THR A 83 8.38 -16.08 17.48
C THR A 83 7.56 -16.68 18.63
N GLN A 84 6.25 -16.89 18.44
CA GLN A 84 5.43 -17.76 19.29
C GLN A 84 5.26 -19.13 18.64
#